data_AF-A0A1Q4G4B8-F1
#
_entry.id   AF-A0A1Q4G4B8-F1
#
_cell.length_a   1.000
_cell.length_b   1.000
_cell.length_c   1.000
_cell.angle_alpha   90.00
_cell.angle_beta   90.00
_cell.angle_gamma   90.00
#
_symmetry.space_group_name_H-M   'P 1'
#
loop_
_entity.id
_entity.type
_entity.pdbx_description
1 polymer ?
#
loop_
_entity_poly.entity_id
_entity_poly.type
_entity_poly.pdbx_seq_one_letter_code
_entity_poly.pdbx_strand_id
1 'polypeptide(L)'
;MSLENNLNTDRQIKVGTVKWTAIQSVSTGMAHGVHFVFLKLHNPENYIQQFAPQVQQHLLENGIAISADQLSLDFNELKNLIESYYQRYQQ
;
A
#
# COMPACT_ATOMS: atom_id res chain seq x y z
N MET A 1 11.68 -20.70 28.90
CA MET A 1 12.48 -20.00 27.88
C MET A 1 12.73 -21.00 26.76
N SER A 2 11.93 -20.94 25.70
CA SER A 2 12.17 -21.56 24.40
C SER A 2 11.42 -20.75 23.36
N LEU A 3 12.16 -20.34 22.32
CA LEU A 3 11.73 -19.57 21.17
C LEU A 3 11.05 -20.50 20.16
N GLU A 4 9.83 -20.17 19.75
CA GLU A 4 9.28 -20.64 18.48
C GLU A 4 8.90 -19.41 17.65
N ASN A 5 9.76 -19.14 16.67
CA ASN A 5 9.56 -18.14 15.62
C ASN A 5 8.89 -18.80 14.42
N ASN A 6 8.14 -17.96 13.70
CA ASN A 6 7.57 -18.13 12.36
C ASN A 6 6.25 -18.89 12.26
N LEU A 7 5.16 -18.11 12.16
CA LEU A 7 4.30 -18.14 10.97
C LEU A 7 3.83 -16.71 10.67
N ASN A 8 4.22 -16.28 9.48
CA ASN A 8 3.91 -15.06 8.77
C ASN A 8 2.43 -15.04 8.35
N THR A 9 1.61 -14.09 8.82
CA THR A 9 0.35 -13.66 8.17
C THR A 9 -0.21 -12.43 8.90
N ASP A 10 -0.69 -11.44 8.14
CA ASP A 10 -1.46 -10.25 8.57
C ASP A 10 -0.74 -9.09 9.27
N ARG A 11 0.36 -8.60 8.68
CA ARG A 11 0.69 -7.18 8.85
C ARG A 11 -0.11 -6.34 7.83
N GLN A 12 -1.39 -6.15 8.10
CA GLN A 12 -2.15 -5.06 7.48
C GLN A 12 -1.48 -3.74 7.89
N ILE A 13 -0.67 -3.16 7.00
CA ILE A 13 -0.04 -1.86 7.24
C ILE A 13 -1.12 -0.80 7.05
N LYS A 14 -1.70 -0.34 8.16
CA LYS A 14 -2.70 0.74 8.14
C LYS A 14 -1.99 2.09 8.13
N VAL A 15 -1.82 2.67 6.95
CA VAL A 15 -1.20 4.02 6.75
C VAL A 15 -2.12 5.17 7.19
N GLY A 16 -3.36 4.87 7.56
CA GLY A 16 -4.36 5.87 7.91
C GLY A 16 -4.97 6.50 6.65
N THR A 17 -5.58 7.67 6.80
CA THR A 17 -6.22 8.36 5.67
C THR A 17 -5.19 9.16 4.88
N VAL A 18 -5.05 8.84 3.59
CA VAL A 18 -4.19 9.58 2.66
C VAL A 18 -5.06 10.43 1.73
N LYS A 19 -4.71 11.71 1.54
CA LYS A 19 -5.39 12.56 0.55
C LYS A 19 -5.01 12.12 -0.86
N TRP A 20 -5.97 12.08 -1.79
CA TRP A 20 -5.71 11.73 -3.20
C TRP A 20 -4.62 12.58 -3.85
N THR A 21 -4.57 13.87 -3.54
CA THR A 21 -3.54 14.80 -4.04
C THR A 21 -2.14 14.54 -3.49
N ALA A 22 -1.99 13.72 -2.45
CA ALA A 22 -0.69 13.31 -1.93
C ALA A 22 -0.10 12.14 -2.71
N ILE A 23 -0.89 11.45 -3.53
CA ILE A 23 -0.45 10.33 -4.36
C ILE A 23 0.28 10.92 -5.58
N GLN A 24 1.56 10.58 -5.69
CA GLN A 24 2.41 10.92 -6.81
C GLN A 24 2.12 10.02 -8.02
N SER A 25 2.00 8.72 -7.80
CA SER A 25 1.76 7.76 -8.88
C SER A 25 1.08 6.50 -8.37
N VAL A 26 0.31 5.88 -9.28
CA VAL A 26 -0.29 4.55 -9.10
C VAL A 26 0.39 3.60 -10.08
N SER A 27 0.85 2.45 -9.59
CA SER A 27 1.40 1.37 -10.43
C SER A 27 0.87 0.01 -10.00
N THR A 28 1.13 -1.02 -10.80
CA THR A 28 0.72 -2.40 -10.50
C THR A 28 1.92 -3.32 -10.57
N GLY A 29 1.87 -4.42 -9.82
CA GLY A 29 2.91 -5.45 -9.84
C GLY A 29 2.45 -6.76 -9.21
N MET A 30 3.27 -7.80 -9.36
CA MET A 30 2.98 -9.13 -8.84
C MET A 30 4.12 -9.56 -7.92
N ALA A 31 3.79 -10.06 -6.72
CA ALA A 31 4.75 -10.65 -5.80
C ALA A 31 4.16 -11.93 -5.20
N HIS A 32 4.93 -13.03 -5.25
CA HIS A 32 4.51 -14.34 -4.73
C HIS A 32 3.14 -14.82 -5.27
N GLY A 33 2.80 -14.52 -6.52
CA GLY A 33 1.53 -14.88 -7.15
C GLY A 33 0.34 -13.97 -6.80
N VAL A 34 0.55 -12.96 -5.96
CA VAL A 34 -0.46 -11.99 -5.55
C VAL A 34 -0.28 -10.69 -6.34
N HIS A 35 -1.40 -10.14 -6.83
CA HIS A 35 -1.43 -8.86 -7.53
C HIS A 35 -1.55 -7.69 -6.54
N PHE A 36 -0.77 -6.64 -6.78
CA PHE A 36 -0.75 -5.45 -5.94
C PHE A 36 -0.93 -4.18 -6.78
N VAL A 37 -1.64 -3.21 -6.20
CA VAL A 37 -1.60 -1.80 -6.59
C VAL A 37 -0.63 -1.09 -5.64
N PHE A 38 0.35 -0.39 -6.20
CA PHE A 38 1.33 0.38 -5.44
C PHE A 38 1.04 1.86 -5.55
N LEU A 39 0.94 2.54 -4.41
CA LEU A 39 0.73 3.98 -4.30
C LEU A 39 2.01 4.65 -3.83
N LYS A 40 2.63 5.47 -4.67
CA LYS A 40 3.76 6.31 -4.29
C LYS A 40 3.26 7.68 -3.86
N LEU A 41 3.77 8.21 -2.76
CA LEU A 41 3.39 9.53 -2.23
C LEU A 41 4.47 10.58 -2.55
N HIS A 42 4.06 11.84 -2.69
CA HIS A 42 5.00 12.95 -2.88
C HIS A 42 5.87 13.23 -1.63
N ASN A 43 5.24 13.25 -0.45
CA ASN A 43 5.87 13.53 0.85
C ASN A 43 5.47 12.41 1.83
N PRO A 44 5.96 11.17 1.62
CA PRO A 44 5.57 10.00 2.40
C PRO A 44 5.84 10.13 3.91
N GLU A 45 6.86 10.89 4.30
CA GLU A 45 7.22 11.19 5.69
C GLU A 45 6.05 11.76 6.51
N ASN A 46 5.11 12.46 5.89
CA ASN A 46 3.92 13.00 6.56
C ASN A 46 2.93 11.92 7.01
N TYR A 47 3.05 10.69 6.50
CA TYR A 47 2.10 9.60 6.72
C TYR A 47 2.70 8.39 7.43
N ILE A 48 4.04 8.23 7.35
CA ILE A 48 4.70 6.99 7.77
C ILE A 48 5.42 7.07 9.12
N GLN A 49 5.51 8.25 9.75
CA GLN A 49 6.24 8.44 11.02
C GLN A 49 5.78 7.53 12.16
N GLN A 50 4.52 7.10 12.13
CA GLN A 50 3.93 6.16 13.10
C GLN A 50 4.47 4.72 12.99
N PHE A 51 5.15 4.37 11.91
CA PHE A 51 5.66 3.01 11.68
C PHE A 51 7.08 2.82 12.22
N ALA A 52 7.46 1.56 12.43
CA ALA A 52 8.84 1.21 12.73
C ALA A 52 9.79 1.60 11.57
N PRO A 53 11.06 1.95 11.83
CA PRO A 53 11.99 2.43 10.80
C PRO A 53 12.14 1.52 9.58
N GLN A 54 12.11 0.20 9.79
CA GLN A 54 12.19 -0.80 8.72
C GLN A 54 10.98 -0.72 7.77
N VAL A 55 9.79 -0.48 8.32
CA VAL A 55 8.56 -0.32 7.53
C VAL A 55 8.56 1.05 6.83
N GLN A 56 9.08 2.09 7.49
CA GLN A 56 9.24 3.40 6.86
C GLN A 56 10.14 3.32 5.63
N GLN A 57 11.32 2.67 5.73
CA GLN A 57 12.20 2.46 4.58
C GLN A 57 11.50 1.72 3.44
N HIS A 58 10.77 0.65 3.75
CA HIS A 58 10.04 -0.08 2.72
C HIS A 58 8.99 0.79 2.00
N LEU A 59 8.22 1.60 2.74
CA LEU A 59 7.22 2.51 2.17
C LEU A 59 7.85 3.65 1.36
N LEU A 60 9.04 4.13 1.76
CA LEU A 60 9.79 5.15 1.01
C LEU A 60 10.30 4.61 -0.33
N GLU A 61 10.81 3.39 -0.33
CA GLU A 61 11.40 2.76 -1.53
C GLU A 61 10.33 2.25 -2.49
N ASN A 62 9.29 1.59 -1.96
CA ASN A 62 8.36 0.79 -2.76
C ASN A 62 6.93 1.36 -2.80
N GLY A 63 6.62 2.36 -1.98
CA GLY A 63 5.26 2.88 -1.81
C GLY A 63 4.36 1.98 -0.97
N ILE A 64 3.08 2.31 -0.94
CA ILE A 64 2.05 1.56 -0.20
C ILE A 64 1.50 0.47 -1.13
N ALA A 65 1.66 -0.79 -0.76
CA ALA A 65 1.12 -1.93 -1.50
C ALA A 65 -0.29 -2.29 -1.01
N ILE A 66 -1.24 -2.44 -1.93
CA ILE A 66 -2.62 -2.85 -1.65
C ILE A 66 -2.94 -4.07 -2.50
N SER A 67 -3.31 -5.19 -1.86
CA SER A 67 -3.80 -6.39 -2.54
C SER A 67 -5.32 -6.49 -2.39
N ALA A 68 -5.97 -6.98 -3.45
CA ALA A 68 -7.38 -7.33 -3.43
C ALA A 68 -7.67 -8.57 -2.57
N ASP A 69 -6.69 -9.44 -2.32
CA ASP A 69 -6.87 -10.62 -1.45
C ASP A 69 -7.20 -10.22 0.01
N GLN A 70 -6.97 -8.95 0.38
CA GLN A 70 -7.31 -8.39 1.68
C GLN A 70 -8.67 -7.66 1.69
N LEU A 71 -9.38 -7.63 0.57
CA LEU A 71 -10.64 -6.92 0.37
C LEU A 71 -11.70 -7.88 -0.22
N SER A 72 -12.98 -7.64 0.05
CA SER A 72 -14.08 -8.44 -0.53
C SER A 72 -14.36 -8.14 -2.01
N LEU A 73 -13.40 -7.60 -2.75
CA LEU A 73 -13.53 -7.15 -4.14
C LEU A 73 -12.33 -7.62 -4.95
N ASP A 74 -12.50 -7.87 -6.25
CA ASP A 74 -11.42 -8.43 -7.06
C ASP A 74 -10.35 -7.38 -7.47
N PHE A 75 -9.21 -7.84 -7.96
CA PHE A 75 -8.09 -6.97 -8.30
C PHE A 75 -8.42 -5.93 -9.38
N ASN A 76 -9.22 -6.28 -10.39
CA ASN A 76 -9.56 -5.37 -11.46
C ASN A 76 -10.52 -4.28 -10.96
N GLU A 77 -11.47 -4.65 -10.11
CA GLU A 77 -12.35 -3.70 -9.43
C GLU A 77 -11.55 -2.72 -8.56
N LEU A 78 -10.59 -3.22 -7.76
CA LEU A 78 -9.71 -2.39 -6.93
C LEU A 78 -8.93 -1.38 -7.78
N LYS A 79 -8.27 -1.88 -8.83
CA LYS A 79 -7.47 -1.07 -9.74
C LYS A 79 -8.32 0.05 -10.37
N ASN A 80 -9.48 -0.31 -10.93
CA ASN A 80 -10.35 0.65 -11.62
C ASN A 80 -10.87 1.74 -10.68
N LEU A 81 -11.19 1.39 -9.43
CA LEU A 81 -11.61 2.36 -8.41
C LEU A 81 -10.48 3.34 -8.10
N ILE A 82 -9.27 2.83 -7.83
CA ILE A 82 -8.11 3.66 -7.52
C ILE A 82 -7.78 4.59 -8.70
N GLU A 83 -7.76 4.06 -9.93
CA GLU A 83 -7.46 4.84 -11.14
C GLU A 83 -8.50 5.93 -11.38
N SER A 84 -9.79 5.60 -11.26
CA SER A 84 -10.89 6.56 -11.46
C SER A 84 -10.83 7.72 -10.47
N TYR A 85 -10.58 7.42 -9.20
CA TYR A 85 -10.43 8.45 -8.17
C TYR A 85 -9.15 9.26 -8.37
N TYR A 86 -8.01 8.61 -8.66
CA TYR A 86 -6.75 9.30 -8.92
C TYR A 86 -6.88 10.31 -10.07
N GLN A 87 -7.46 9.91 -11.20
CA GLN A 87 -7.69 10.81 -12.34
C GLN A 87 -8.59 11.99 -11.98
N ARG A 88 -9.66 11.76 -11.22
CA ARG A 88 -10.61 12.80 -10.81
C ARG A 88 -9.97 13.91 -9.97
N TYR A 89 -8.97 13.58 -9.15
CA TYR A 89 -8.33 14.51 -8.22
C TYR A 89 -6.98 15.06 -8.73
N GLN A 90 -6.61 14.74 -9.98
CA GLN A 90 -5.44 15.30 -10.68
C GLN A 90 -5.81 16.46 -11.62
N GLN A 91 -7.10 16.76 -11.81
CA GLN A 91 -7.59 17.98 -12.47
C GLN A 91 -7.65 19.15 -11.51
#